data_AF-N4XDE7-F1
#
_entry.id   AF-N4XDE7-F1
#
_cell.length_a   1.000
_cell.length_b   1.000
_cell.length_c   1.000
_cell.angle_alpha   90.00
_cell.angle_beta   90.00
_cell.angle_gamma   90.00
#
_symmetry.space_group_name_H-M   'P 1'
#
loop_
_entity.id
_entity.type
_entity.pdbx_description
1 polymer ?
#
loop_
_entity_poly.entity_id
_entity_poly.type
_entity_poly.pdbx_seq_one_letter_code
_entity_poly.pdbx_strand_id
1 'polypeptide(L)'
;MGLTSLIAVVTVAVSLVNGAPLSQEKRQAPSGVPDYVLKYAPIVYLHSEEKYYPTDLQSFLDHTTPRVDFNEVPGPSKPLRTSNLDQMANNVWLTSNDDVTTDPTWIKGTKPNASGKTEGATTAAIIVNDKGNGNVDAFYMYFYAYNYGGEVLGWKQLNFGNHVGDWEHTMVRFSNGQPTAIWFSQHANGQAFRYSAVERDAAGIRPIAYSSKGSHANYAMGGTHDHTIPNLNLPGGVLEDYTNRGTVWDPLLSAWYYKFTPSTNKFEAYDGQAPTAWLNFRGRWGDQEYPESDKRQFKLFGQAKFSGGPTGPADKQLNREKVCPENGRLCILRSILVPRKAGMDGAFAERDEVVGGTEGKEVLSKWIVCIRHQYSGFSTEVLAQACVDESMDDTKSTLSELLKR
;
A
#
# COMPACT_ATOMS: atom_id res chain seq x y z
N MET A 1 33.55 -63.00 -15.42
CA MET A 1 32.50 -61.98 -15.59
C MET A 1 32.47 -61.15 -14.31
N GLY A 2 33.20 -60.04 -14.26
CA GLY A 2 33.28 -59.16 -13.09
C GLY A 2 32.76 -57.78 -13.47
N LEU A 3 31.62 -57.41 -12.91
CA LEU A 3 30.93 -56.13 -13.16
C LEU A 3 31.60 -55.05 -12.31
N THR A 4 32.34 -54.13 -12.94
CA THR A 4 32.84 -52.92 -12.28
C THR A 4 31.70 -51.91 -12.13
N SER A 5 31.23 -51.70 -10.90
CA SER A 5 30.29 -50.61 -10.58
C SER A 5 31.04 -49.29 -10.46
N LEU A 6 30.75 -48.34 -11.35
CA LEU A 6 31.10 -46.93 -11.18
C LEU A 6 30.12 -46.30 -10.19
N ILE A 7 30.60 -45.88 -9.02
CA ILE A 7 29.85 -44.99 -8.12
C ILE A 7 30.15 -43.56 -8.55
N ALA A 8 29.16 -42.89 -9.14
CA ALA A 8 29.21 -41.46 -9.39
C ALA A 8 28.86 -40.71 -8.09
N VAL A 9 29.86 -40.06 -7.48
CA VAL A 9 29.65 -39.15 -6.35
C VAL A 9 29.15 -37.82 -6.90
N VAL A 10 27.86 -37.54 -6.74
CA VAL A 10 27.28 -36.23 -7.04
C VAL A 10 27.53 -35.32 -5.83
N THR A 11 28.53 -34.46 -5.93
CA THR A 11 28.72 -33.33 -5.00
C THR A 11 27.61 -32.32 -5.20
N VAL A 12 26.65 -32.29 -4.29
CA VAL A 12 25.67 -31.19 -4.18
C VAL A 12 26.42 -29.99 -3.62
N ALA A 13 26.77 -29.04 -4.48
CA ALA A 13 27.27 -27.74 -4.06
C ALA A 13 26.10 -26.95 -3.46
N VAL A 14 26.01 -26.92 -2.13
CA VAL A 14 25.11 -26.02 -1.42
C VAL A 14 25.67 -24.60 -1.58
N SER A 15 25.06 -23.84 -2.49
CA SER A 15 25.35 -22.41 -2.61
C SER A 15 24.79 -21.70 -1.38
N LEU A 16 25.65 -21.45 -0.38
CA LEU A 16 25.34 -20.51 0.69
C LEU A 16 25.25 -19.12 0.08
N VAL A 17 24.03 -18.65 -0.17
CA VAL A 17 23.78 -17.25 -0.50
C VAL A 17 23.96 -16.46 0.79
N ASN A 18 25.18 -16.00 1.04
CA ASN A 18 25.44 -14.99 2.05
C ASN A 18 24.76 -13.69 1.58
N GLY A 19 23.56 -13.40 2.11
CA GLY A 19 23.00 -12.06 2.03
C GLY A 19 23.98 -11.11 2.71
N ALA A 20 24.63 -10.24 1.93
CA ALA A 20 25.45 -9.19 2.49
C ALA A 20 24.57 -8.36 3.44
N PRO A 21 25.03 -8.05 4.67
CA PRO A 21 24.34 -7.08 5.50
C PRO A 21 24.28 -5.78 4.71
N LEU A 22 23.08 -5.21 4.56
CA LEU A 22 22.87 -3.88 4.01
C LEU A 22 23.89 -2.95 4.66
N SER A 23 24.79 -2.39 3.88
CA SER A 23 25.68 -1.34 4.38
C SER A 23 24.76 -0.24 4.91
N GLN A 24 24.90 0.06 6.21
CA GLN A 24 24.04 1.00 6.88
C GLN A 24 24.39 2.42 6.41
N GLU A 25 23.91 2.79 5.22
CA GLU A 25 23.93 4.18 4.80
C GLU A 25 23.28 5.01 5.91
N LYS A 26 23.95 6.11 6.27
CA LYS A 26 23.57 6.90 7.43
C LYS A 26 22.22 7.56 7.16
N ARG A 27 21.18 7.09 7.85
CA ARG A 27 19.85 7.73 7.86
C ARG A 27 20.00 9.21 8.22
N GLN A 28 19.44 10.10 7.39
CA GLN A 28 19.56 11.56 7.54
C GLN A 28 18.30 12.18 8.16
N ALA A 29 17.78 11.59 9.24
CA ALA A 29 16.65 12.16 9.94
C ALA A 29 17.07 13.46 10.68
N PRO A 30 16.32 14.57 10.54
CA PRO A 30 16.58 15.79 11.31
C PRO A 30 16.44 15.59 12.82
N SER A 31 17.07 16.47 13.59
CA SER A 31 16.92 16.47 15.05
C SER A 31 15.47 16.66 15.49
N GLY A 32 15.08 15.94 16.55
CA GLY A 32 13.75 16.05 17.15
C GLY A 32 12.72 15.06 16.63
N VAL A 33 12.98 14.38 15.50
CA VAL A 33 12.18 13.20 15.11
C VAL A 33 12.35 12.13 16.20
N PRO A 34 11.28 11.57 16.78
CA PRO A 34 11.43 10.58 17.84
C PRO A 34 12.19 9.34 17.36
N ASP A 35 13.21 8.91 18.11
CA ASP A 35 14.09 7.80 17.71
C ASP A 35 13.34 6.50 17.43
N TYR A 36 12.25 6.23 18.16
CA TYR A 36 11.43 5.04 17.93
C TYR A 36 10.69 5.07 16.58
N VAL A 37 10.36 6.24 16.04
CA VAL A 37 9.79 6.38 14.69
C VAL A 37 10.81 5.93 13.64
N LEU A 38 12.10 6.16 13.86
CA LEU A 38 13.18 5.72 12.98
C LEU A 38 13.54 4.25 13.20
N LYS A 39 13.53 3.80 14.46
CA LYS A 39 13.86 2.44 14.85
C LYS A 39 12.87 1.42 14.30
N TYR A 40 11.58 1.74 14.35
CA TYR A 40 10.48 0.84 13.97
C TYR A 40 9.85 1.18 12.61
N ALA A 41 10.53 1.99 11.79
CA ALA A 41 10.06 2.31 10.45
C ALA A 41 9.97 1.05 9.57
N PRO A 42 8.96 0.94 8.69
CA PRO A 42 8.83 -0.16 7.73
C PRO A 42 10.04 -0.25 6.80
N ILE A 43 10.38 -1.47 6.40
CA ILE A 43 11.11 -1.76 5.16
C ILE A 43 10.09 -2.20 4.13
N VAL A 44 10.17 -1.66 2.92
CA VAL A 44 9.25 -2.01 1.83
C VAL A 44 9.96 -2.92 0.84
N TYR A 45 9.36 -4.06 0.51
CA TYR A 45 9.73 -4.81 -0.69
C TYR A 45 8.80 -4.40 -1.82
N LEU A 46 9.38 -3.80 -2.86
CA LEU A 46 8.73 -3.62 -4.15
C LEU A 46 8.77 -4.95 -4.90
N HIS A 47 7.72 -5.27 -5.65
CA HIS A 47 7.65 -6.52 -6.40
C HIS A 47 8.87 -6.70 -7.33
N SER A 48 9.33 -7.94 -7.55
CA SER A 48 10.53 -8.25 -8.36
C SER A 48 10.42 -7.80 -9.82
N GLU A 49 9.19 -7.67 -10.31
CA GLU A 49 8.83 -7.19 -11.65
C GLU A 49 8.32 -5.74 -11.65
N GLU A 50 8.50 -4.99 -10.56
CA GLU A 50 8.04 -3.60 -10.50
C GLU A 50 8.66 -2.76 -11.64
N LYS A 51 7.82 -1.95 -12.27
CA LYS A 51 8.18 -1.00 -13.33
C LYS A 51 7.97 0.45 -12.91
N TYR A 52 7.10 0.71 -11.94
CA TYR A 52 6.74 2.03 -11.44
C TYR A 52 7.29 2.14 -10.01
N TYR A 53 8.48 2.72 -9.89
CA TYR A 53 9.17 2.85 -8.62
C TYR A 53 8.75 4.14 -7.89
N PRO A 54 9.10 4.28 -6.59
CA PRO A 54 8.85 5.50 -5.84
C PRO A 54 9.40 6.74 -6.55
N THR A 55 8.66 7.83 -6.53
CA THR A 55 8.89 9.01 -7.37
C THR A 55 9.12 10.26 -6.52
N ASP A 56 10.13 11.05 -6.89
CA ASP A 56 10.33 12.39 -6.35
C ASP A 56 9.18 13.33 -6.78
N LEU A 57 8.61 14.06 -5.82
CA LEU A 57 7.45 14.92 -6.10
C LEU A 57 7.76 16.01 -7.12
N GLN A 58 8.96 16.60 -7.12
CA GLN A 58 9.29 17.64 -8.09
C GLN A 58 9.40 17.05 -9.51
N SER A 59 9.97 15.86 -9.65
CA SER A 59 10.01 15.15 -10.95
C SER A 59 8.61 14.88 -11.50
N PHE A 60 7.65 14.55 -10.65
CA PHE A 60 6.23 14.45 -11.03
C PHE A 60 5.66 15.80 -11.46
N LEU A 61 5.87 16.85 -10.66
CA LEU A 61 5.34 18.19 -10.93
C LEU A 61 5.86 18.79 -12.23
N ASP A 62 7.11 18.52 -12.60
CA ASP A 62 7.71 18.98 -13.85
C ASP A 62 6.99 18.43 -15.11
N HIS A 63 6.22 17.34 -14.95
CA HIS A 63 5.46 16.69 -16.02
C HIS A 63 3.94 16.85 -15.87
N THR A 64 3.49 17.79 -15.04
CA THR A 64 2.05 18.06 -14.85
C THR A 64 1.68 19.52 -15.04
N THR A 65 0.42 19.74 -15.42
CA THR A 65 -0.22 21.04 -15.54
C THR A 65 -1.53 21.01 -14.75
N PRO A 66 -1.85 22.05 -13.94
CA PRO A 66 -3.12 22.14 -13.24
C PRO A 66 -4.29 22.22 -14.22
N ARG A 67 -5.29 21.35 -14.08
CA ARG A 67 -6.52 21.39 -14.89
C ARG A 67 -7.78 21.23 -14.07
N VAL A 68 -8.88 21.78 -14.58
CA VAL A 68 -10.25 21.54 -14.13
C VAL A 68 -11.09 21.25 -15.38
N ASP A 69 -11.85 20.15 -15.35
CA ASP A 69 -12.65 19.70 -16.49
C ASP A 69 -11.82 19.64 -17.79
N PHE A 70 -10.61 19.08 -17.68
CA PHE A 70 -9.62 18.94 -18.75
C PHE A 70 -9.06 20.23 -19.35
N ASN A 71 -9.44 21.40 -18.84
CA ASN A 71 -8.93 22.69 -19.26
C ASN A 71 -7.84 23.18 -18.29
N GLU A 72 -6.75 23.73 -18.84
CA GLU A 72 -5.70 24.35 -18.03
C GLU A 72 -6.27 25.52 -17.21
N VAL A 73 -5.93 25.53 -15.93
CA VAL A 73 -6.28 26.61 -15.01
C VAL A 73 -5.02 27.32 -14.51
N PRO A 74 -5.11 28.59 -14.10
CA PRO A 74 -4.00 29.26 -13.45
C PRO A 74 -3.53 28.47 -12.22
N GLY A 75 -2.24 28.15 -12.18
CA GLY A 75 -1.58 27.61 -11.01
C GLY A 75 -0.83 28.70 -10.22
N PRO A 76 -0.05 28.33 -9.21
CA PRO A 76 0.97 29.22 -8.65
C PRO A 76 1.99 29.61 -9.74
N SER A 77 2.92 30.52 -9.41
CA SER A 77 4.00 30.92 -10.33
C SER A 77 4.66 29.68 -10.97
N LYS A 78 4.61 29.56 -12.30
CA LYS A 78 5.25 28.46 -13.04
C LYS A 78 6.78 28.53 -12.89
N PRO A 79 7.49 27.39 -12.80
CA PRO A 79 6.99 26.01 -12.77
C PRO A 79 6.30 25.65 -11.45
N LEU A 80 5.47 24.59 -11.46
CA LEU A 80 4.93 24.03 -10.21
C LEU A 80 6.07 23.56 -9.30
N ARG A 81 5.93 23.80 -8.01
CA ARG A 81 6.92 23.42 -7.00
C ARG A 81 6.24 22.84 -5.78
N THR A 82 6.96 21.97 -5.09
CA THR A 82 6.52 21.40 -3.80
C THR A 82 6.28 22.49 -2.74
N SER A 83 6.80 23.69 -2.94
CA SER A 83 6.63 24.88 -2.10
C SER A 83 5.47 25.82 -2.48
N ASN A 84 4.70 25.54 -3.53
CA ASN A 84 3.63 26.44 -3.98
C ASN A 84 2.27 25.79 -4.27
N LEU A 85 2.11 24.49 -4.05
CA LEU A 85 0.88 23.78 -4.42
C LEU A 85 -0.36 24.16 -3.60
N ASP A 86 -0.19 24.70 -2.40
CA ASP A 86 -1.29 25.09 -1.50
C ASP A 86 -2.05 26.35 -1.93
N GLN A 87 -1.62 26.97 -3.03
CA GLN A 87 -2.26 28.15 -3.63
C GLN A 87 -3.41 27.78 -4.58
N MET A 88 -3.59 26.49 -4.88
CA MET A 88 -4.59 26.00 -5.83
C MET A 88 -5.91 25.61 -5.16
N ALA A 89 -7.00 25.69 -5.92
CA ALA A 89 -8.31 25.23 -5.49
C ALA A 89 -8.37 23.70 -5.32
N ASN A 90 -9.32 23.22 -4.51
CA ASN A 90 -9.47 21.80 -4.17
C ASN A 90 -10.02 20.93 -5.31
N ASN A 91 -10.57 21.53 -6.38
CA ASN A 91 -11.05 20.81 -7.55
C ASN A 91 -9.99 20.65 -8.65
N VAL A 92 -8.77 21.12 -8.42
CA VAL A 92 -7.67 21.07 -9.38
C VAL A 92 -7.08 19.66 -9.46
N TRP A 93 -6.79 19.23 -10.69
CA TRP A 93 -6.10 17.99 -11.02
C TRP A 93 -4.69 18.29 -11.53
N LEU A 94 -3.67 17.66 -10.95
CA LEU A 94 -2.29 17.69 -11.45
C LEU A 94 -2.17 16.77 -12.67
N THR A 95 -2.63 17.26 -13.82
CA THR A 95 -2.81 16.45 -15.03
C THR A 95 -1.50 16.30 -15.79
N SER A 96 -1.18 15.10 -16.25
CA SER A 96 -0.02 14.80 -17.07
C SER A 96 0.03 15.63 -18.34
N ASN A 97 1.23 16.07 -18.70
CA ASN A 97 1.52 16.71 -19.97
C ASN A 97 1.68 15.71 -21.12
N ASP A 98 1.86 14.42 -20.81
CA ASP A 98 2.18 13.36 -21.76
C ASP A 98 1.06 12.32 -21.86
N ASP A 99 1.01 11.60 -22.98
CA ASP A 99 0.19 10.40 -23.07
C ASP A 99 0.88 9.25 -22.33
N VAL A 100 0.44 8.96 -21.11
CA VAL A 100 1.01 7.88 -20.27
C VAL A 100 0.91 6.49 -20.90
N THR A 101 0.08 6.29 -21.93
CA THR A 101 0.02 5.01 -22.68
C THR A 101 1.21 4.79 -23.61
N THR A 102 1.99 5.84 -23.87
CA THR A 102 3.26 5.79 -24.61
C THR A 102 4.46 5.39 -23.72
N ASP A 103 4.20 5.07 -22.46
CA ASP A 103 5.17 4.63 -21.46
C ASP A 103 6.34 5.61 -21.21
N PRO A 104 6.05 6.90 -20.92
CA PRO A 104 7.10 7.89 -20.72
C PRO A 104 8.03 7.53 -19.56
N THR A 105 9.28 7.97 -19.61
CA THR A 105 10.29 7.54 -18.62
C THR A 105 10.01 8.08 -17.21
N TRP A 106 9.42 9.27 -17.08
CA TRP A 106 9.19 9.91 -15.78
C TRP A 106 8.17 9.16 -14.92
N ILE A 107 7.23 8.41 -15.50
CA ILE A 107 6.29 7.59 -14.72
C ILE A 107 6.93 6.38 -14.06
N LYS A 108 8.16 6.02 -14.45
CA LYS A 108 8.88 4.86 -13.90
C LYS A 108 9.50 5.12 -12.53
N GLY A 109 9.58 6.38 -12.10
CA GLY A 109 10.16 6.75 -10.82
C GLY A 109 11.64 6.37 -10.69
N THR A 110 12.11 6.26 -9.45
CA THR A 110 13.52 5.99 -9.13
C THR A 110 13.66 4.63 -8.46
N LYS A 111 14.27 3.68 -9.18
CA LYS A 111 14.55 2.35 -8.62
C LYS A 111 15.53 2.43 -7.44
N PRO A 112 15.21 1.82 -6.28
CA PRO A 112 16.16 1.72 -5.18
C PRO A 112 17.43 0.96 -5.58
N ASN A 113 18.58 1.42 -5.08
CA ASN A 113 19.87 0.76 -5.22
C ASN A 113 19.95 -0.51 -4.33
N ALA A 114 21.10 -1.20 -4.33
CA ALA A 114 21.30 -2.41 -3.53
C ALA A 114 21.16 -2.19 -1.99
N SER A 115 21.36 -0.95 -1.53
CA SER A 115 21.17 -0.54 -0.13
C SER A 115 19.73 -0.15 0.18
N GLY A 116 18.84 -0.17 -0.81
CA GLY A 116 17.43 0.23 -0.68
C GLY A 116 17.19 1.74 -0.75
N LYS A 117 18.13 2.52 -1.27
CA LYS A 117 18.01 3.98 -1.40
C LYS A 117 17.65 4.40 -2.82
N THR A 118 16.77 5.38 -2.95
CA THR A 118 16.47 6.05 -4.23
C THR A 118 17.46 7.20 -4.46
N GLU A 119 18.48 6.97 -5.28
CA GLU A 119 19.56 7.94 -5.48
C GLU A 119 19.07 9.21 -6.18
N GLY A 120 19.39 10.37 -5.61
CA GLY A 120 19.03 11.68 -6.17
C GLY A 120 17.54 12.02 -6.13
N ALA A 121 16.71 11.24 -5.43
CA ALA A 121 15.26 11.41 -5.39
C ALA A 121 14.73 11.33 -3.96
N THR A 122 13.91 12.29 -3.53
CA THR A 122 13.19 12.23 -2.24
C THR A 122 11.83 11.58 -2.45
N THR A 123 11.70 10.31 -2.06
CA THR A 123 10.59 9.44 -2.49
C THR A 123 9.61 9.07 -1.38
N ALA A 124 9.85 9.55 -0.16
CA ALA A 124 8.97 9.33 0.97
C ALA A 124 8.81 10.58 1.85
N ALA A 125 7.74 10.59 2.65
CA ALA A 125 7.54 11.57 3.70
C ALA A 125 7.11 10.88 4.99
N ILE A 126 7.77 11.21 6.10
CA ILE A 126 7.43 10.72 7.43
C ILE A 126 6.66 11.83 8.14
N ILE A 127 5.41 11.57 8.49
CA ILE A 127 4.54 12.52 9.18
C ILE A 127 4.25 11.98 10.57
N VAL A 128 4.66 12.71 11.59
CA VAL A 128 4.49 12.35 13.01
C VAL A 128 3.36 13.16 13.61
N ASN A 129 2.32 12.49 14.08
CA ASN A 129 1.24 13.07 14.88
C ASN A 129 1.43 12.65 16.34
N ASP A 130 1.89 13.57 17.19
CA ASP A 130 1.92 13.38 18.64
C ASP A 130 0.53 13.71 19.22
N LYS A 131 -0.13 12.69 19.75
CA LYS A 131 -1.49 12.75 20.27
C LYS A 131 -1.51 13.01 21.79
N GLY A 132 -0.35 13.22 22.39
CA GLY A 132 -0.17 13.39 23.83
C GLY A 132 -0.19 12.09 24.62
N ASN A 133 0.21 12.16 25.89
CA ASN A 133 0.24 11.04 26.83
C ASN A 133 1.04 9.82 26.30
N GLY A 134 2.10 10.10 25.52
CA GLY A 134 2.94 9.06 24.92
C GLY A 134 2.34 8.35 23.71
N ASN A 135 1.15 8.74 23.24
CA ASN A 135 0.52 8.16 22.05
C ASN A 135 0.95 8.92 20.80
N VAL A 136 1.53 8.20 19.84
CA VAL A 136 2.01 8.80 18.59
C VAL A 136 1.60 7.91 17.42
N ASP A 137 1.09 8.53 16.35
CA ASP A 137 0.92 7.87 15.06
C ASP A 137 1.99 8.42 14.10
N ALA A 138 2.82 7.54 13.54
CA ALA A 138 3.77 7.90 12.50
C ALA A 138 3.35 7.30 11.17
N PHE A 139 3.14 8.16 10.16
CA PHE A 139 2.77 7.77 8.81
C PHE A 139 4.00 7.81 7.91
N TYR A 140 4.23 6.75 7.16
CA TYR A 140 5.28 6.62 6.17
C TYR A 140 4.61 6.66 4.79
N MET A 141 4.61 7.84 4.17
CA MET A 141 3.92 8.11 2.92
C MET A 141 4.83 7.81 1.74
N TYR A 142 4.29 7.16 0.72
CA TYR A 142 4.98 6.72 -0.50
C TYR A 142 4.25 7.31 -1.70
N PHE A 143 5.01 7.90 -2.63
CA PHE A 143 4.45 8.45 -3.85
C PHE A 143 4.97 7.72 -5.08
N TYR A 144 4.08 7.41 -6.00
CA TYR A 144 4.40 6.83 -7.31
C TYR A 144 3.79 7.71 -8.39
N ALA A 145 4.53 7.97 -9.47
CA ALA A 145 4.03 8.79 -10.58
C ALA A 145 2.88 8.14 -11.35
N TYR A 146 2.72 6.82 -11.25
CA TYR A 146 1.71 6.09 -11.99
C TYR A 146 1.31 4.81 -11.28
N ASN A 147 0.01 4.56 -11.19
CA ASN A 147 -0.60 3.34 -10.71
C ASN A 147 -1.06 2.49 -11.89
N TYR A 148 -0.61 1.23 -11.94
CA TYR A 148 -1.17 0.21 -12.83
C TYR A 148 -2.15 -0.65 -12.03
N GLY A 149 -3.45 -0.36 -12.15
CA GLY A 149 -4.47 -0.89 -11.23
C GLY A 149 -4.82 -2.38 -11.37
N GLY A 150 -4.13 -3.12 -12.24
CA GLY A 150 -4.21 -4.58 -12.31
C GLY A 150 -5.10 -5.12 -13.43
N GLU A 151 -4.94 -6.41 -13.71
CA GLU A 151 -5.62 -7.13 -14.79
C GLU A 151 -6.73 -8.00 -14.20
N VAL A 152 -7.92 -7.90 -14.78
CA VAL A 152 -9.07 -8.74 -14.40
C VAL A 152 -8.83 -10.14 -14.93
N LEU A 153 -8.79 -11.13 -14.03
CA LEU A 153 -8.52 -12.54 -14.35
C LEU A 153 -7.21 -12.76 -15.15
N GLY A 154 -6.26 -11.83 -15.09
CA GLY A 154 -5.02 -11.86 -15.89
C GLY A 154 -5.18 -11.48 -17.37
N TRP A 155 -6.30 -10.84 -17.73
CA TRP A 155 -6.57 -10.40 -19.10
C TRP A 155 -6.12 -8.95 -19.27
N LYS A 156 -4.99 -8.73 -19.95
CA LYS A 156 -4.42 -7.39 -20.21
C LYS A 156 -5.39 -6.39 -20.84
N GLN A 157 -6.33 -6.88 -21.65
CA GLN A 157 -7.34 -6.04 -22.28
C GLN A 157 -8.37 -5.52 -21.26
N LEU A 158 -8.57 -6.23 -20.15
CA LEU A 158 -9.43 -5.87 -19.03
C LEU A 158 -8.57 -5.44 -17.84
N ASN A 159 -8.05 -4.22 -17.92
CA ASN A 159 -7.23 -3.62 -16.86
C ASN A 159 -7.91 -2.34 -16.39
N PHE A 160 -8.08 -2.20 -15.07
CA PHE A 160 -8.85 -1.13 -14.45
C PHE A 160 -8.03 -0.36 -13.42
N GLY A 161 -8.46 0.86 -13.12
CA GLY A 161 -7.89 1.65 -12.04
C GLY A 161 -6.48 2.19 -12.33
N ASN A 162 -6.07 2.31 -13.60
CA ASN A 162 -4.84 3.02 -13.89
C ASN A 162 -5.03 4.50 -13.61
N HIS A 163 -4.05 5.15 -12.98
CA HIS A 163 -4.08 6.59 -12.81
C HIS A 163 -2.68 7.18 -12.68
N VAL A 164 -2.54 8.39 -13.17
CA VAL A 164 -1.36 9.23 -12.90
C VAL A 164 -1.39 9.63 -11.43
N GLY A 165 -0.22 9.61 -10.79
CA GLY A 165 -0.03 9.91 -9.37
C GLY A 165 -0.68 8.90 -8.44
N ASP A 166 0.03 8.47 -7.41
CA ASP A 166 -0.48 7.49 -6.46
C ASP A 166 0.12 7.69 -5.06
N TRP A 167 -0.74 7.63 -4.04
CA TRP A 167 -0.38 7.86 -2.65
C TRP A 167 -0.76 6.66 -1.80
N GLU A 168 0.27 5.93 -1.42
CA GLU A 168 0.22 4.78 -0.54
C GLU A 168 0.96 5.07 0.78
N HIS A 169 0.68 4.32 1.83
CA HIS A 169 1.34 4.49 3.11
C HIS A 169 1.23 3.29 4.04
N THR A 170 2.14 3.26 5.00
CA THR A 170 1.90 2.54 6.25
C THR A 170 1.81 3.52 7.41
N MET A 171 1.20 3.11 8.51
CA MET A 171 1.20 3.88 9.75
C MET A 171 1.53 2.97 10.91
N VAL A 172 2.48 3.38 11.77
CA VAL A 172 2.79 2.69 13.03
C VAL A 172 2.26 3.52 14.19
N ARG A 173 1.48 2.86 15.06
CA ARG A 173 0.94 3.44 16.29
C ARG A 173 1.83 3.07 17.47
N PHE A 174 2.24 4.07 18.23
CA PHE A 174 3.08 3.93 19.40
C PHE A 174 2.33 4.29 20.68
N SER A 175 2.69 3.61 21.78
CA SER A 175 2.38 4.00 23.14
C SER A 175 3.67 4.01 23.95
N ASN A 176 4.01 5.17 24.53
CA ASN A 176 5.24 5.39 25.29
C ASN A 176 6.50 4.92 24.54
N GLY A 177 6.56 5.21 23.23
CA GLY A 177 7.66 4.83 22.35
C GLY A 177 7.71 3.35 21.93
N GLN A 178 6.78 2.51 22.38
CA GLN A 178 6.66 1.12 21.93
C GLN A 178 5.62 0.98 20.83
N PRO A 179 5.93 0.32 19.70
CA PRO A 179 4.96 0.11 18.64
C PRO A 179 3.91 -0.93 19.06
N THR A 180 2.64 -0.60 18.85
CA THR A 180 1.49 -1.43 19.27
C THR A 180 0.74 -2.00 18.08
N ALA A 181 0.59 -1.22 17.01
CA ALA A 181 -0.13 -1.61 15.81
C ALA A 181 0.51 -1.00 14.55
N ILE A 182 0.22 -1.61 13.41
CA ILE A 182 0.58 -1.11 12.09
C ILE A 182 -0.61 -1.21 11.15
N TRP A 183 -0.77 -0.19 10.31
CA TRP A 183 -1.71 -0.11 9.21
C TRP A 183 -0.97 -0.19 7.87
N PHE A 184 -1.51 -0.97 6.93
CA PHE A 184 -1.06 -1.02 5.55
C PHE A 184 -2.21 -0.54 4.65
N SER A 185 -2.01 0.53 3.87
CA SER A 185 -3.03 0.97 2.92
C SER A 185 -3.13 0.04 1.72
N GLN A 186 -4.36 -0.16 1.25
CA GLN A 186 -4.69 -0.98 0.10
C GLN A 186 -5.81 -0.25 -0.66
N HIS A 187 -5.46 0.38 -1.78
CA HIS A 187 -6.39 1.13 -2.61
C HIS A 187 -7.17 2.18 -1.76
N ALA A 188 -8.50 2.12 -1.73
CA ALA A 188 -9.35 3.01 -0.94
C ALA A 188 -9.45 2.67 0.57
N ASN A 189 -8.78 1.61 1.06
CA ASN A 189 -8.80 1.20 2.46
C ASN A 189 -7.45 0.58 2.89
N GLY A 190 -7.45 -0.59 3.52
CA GLY A 190 -6.27 -1.24 4.06
C GLY A 190 -6.58 -2.24 5.16
N GLN A 191 -5.52 -2.71 5.83
CA GLN A 191 -5.59 -3.69 6.91
C GLN A 191 -4.75 -3.26 8.11
N ALA A 192 -5.25 -3.55 9.32
CA ALA A 192 -4.55 -3.29 10.57
C ALA A 192 -4.09 -4.57 11.24
N PHE A 193 -2.88 -4.55 11.81
CA PHE A 193 -2.30 -5.65 12.54
C PHE A 193 -1.68 -5.16 13.84
N ARG A 194 -1.67 -6.00 14.88
CA ARG A 194 -0.77 -5.83 16.01
C ARG A 194 0.65 -5.85 15.49
N TYR A 195 1.50 -4.97 16.02
CA TYR A 195 2.89 -4.89 15.58
C TYR A 195 3.65 -6.20 15.83
N SER A 196 3.24 -6.96 16.84
CA SER A 196 3.79 -8.28 17.17
C SER A 196 3.44 -9.36 16.13
N ALA A 197 2.38 -9.17 15.35
CA ALA A 197 1.86 -10.18 14.42
C ALA A 197 2.55 -10.17 13.05
N VAL A 198 3.17 -9.06 12.67
CA VAL A 198 3.75 -8.89 11.34
C VAL A 198 5.19 -9.37 11.27
N GLU A 199 5.60 -9.76 10.07
CA GLU A 199 6.99 -10.09 9.78
C GLU A 199 7.90 -8.88 10.02
N ARG A 200 9.12 -9.15 10.50
CA ARG A 200 10.13 -8.14 10.76
C ARG A 200 11.43 -8.46 10.03
N ASP A 201 12.30 -7.45 9.91
CA ASP A 201 13.64 -7.59 9.38
C ASP A 201 14.49 -8.61 10.17
N ALA A 202 15.69 -8.92 9.66
CA ALA A 202 16.56 -9.92 10.29
C ALA A 202 16.95 -9.57 11.74
N ALA A 203 16.91 -8.30 12.12
CA ALA A 203 17.12 -7.84 13.48
C ALA A 203 15.88 -8.03 14.39
N GLY A 204 14.73 -8.37 13.81
CA GLY A 204 13.46 -8.54 14.51
C GLY A 204 12.84 -7.22 14.98
N ILE A 205 13.19 -6.09 14.36
CA ILE A 205 12.81 -4.75 14.83
C ILE A 205 11.83 -4.10 13.86
N ARG A 206 12.20 -3.96 12.58
CA ARG A 206 11.45 -3.18 11.59
C ARG A 206 10.42 -4.06 10.91
N PRO A 207 9.16 -3.60 10.74
CA PRO A 207 8.15 -4.41 10.07
C PRO A 207 8.43 -4.44 8.58
N ILE A 208 8.06 -5.55 7.93
CA ILE A 208 8.15 -5.68 6.48
C ILE A 208 6.79 -5.34 5.86
N ALA A 209 6.80 -4.41 4.91
CA ALA A 209 5.68 -4.12 4.02
C ALA A 209 5.99 -4.67 2.63
N TYR A 210 4.99 -5.27 2.01
CA TYR A 210 5.06 -5.80 0.66
C TYR A 210 4.19 -4.92 -0.25
N SER A 211 4.82 -4.16 -1.15
CA SER A 211 4.13 -3.35 -2.15
C SER A 211 3.75 -4.24 -3.33
N SER A 212 2.48 -4.23 -3.70
CA SER A 212 1.98 -4.95 -4.86
C SER A 212 2.56 -4.39 -6.17
N LYS A 213 2.67 -5.27 -7.16
CA LYS A 213 3.14 -4.93 -8.51
C LYS A 213 2.20 -3.92 -9.17
N GLY A 214 2.70 -2.70 -9.37
CA GLY A 214 2.02 -1.65 -10.12
C GLY A 214 0.86 -0.96 -9.42
N SER A 215 0.08 -1.64 -8.58
CA SER A 215 -1.00 -1.03 -7.80
C SER A 215 -0.53 -0.41 -6.47
N HIS A 216 0.69 -0.74 -6.05
CA HIS A 216 1.40 -0.25 -4.86
C HIS A 216 0.70 -0.42 -3.50
N ALA A 217 -0.47 -1.05 -3.46
CA ALA A 217 -1.12 -1.48 -2.24
C ALA A 217 -0.16 -2.27 -1.35
N ASN A 218 -0.20 -1.98 -0.05
CA ASN A 218 0.73 -2.49 0.93
C ASN A 218 0.12 -3.67 1.69
N TYR A 219 0.90 -4.73 1.82
CA TYR A 219 0.50 -5.96 2.48
C TYR A 219 1.49 -6.37 3.57
N ALA A 220 0.97 -7.01 4.61
CA ALA A 220 1.77 -7.54 5.72
C ALA A 220 2.50 -8.85 5.38
N MET A 221 2.23 -9.43 4.20
CA MET A 221 2.84 -10.67 3.71
C MET A 221 2.97 -10.67 2.20
N GLY A 222 3.90 -11.48 1.69
CA GLY A 222 4.02 -11.80 0.27
C GLY A 222 2.94 -12.76 -0.22
N GLY A 223 2.61 -12.73 -1.51
CA GLY A 223 1.71 -13.67 -2.17
C GLY A 223 0.73 -13.01 -3.14
N THR A 224 -0.34 -13.74 -3.44
CA THR A 224 -1.50 -13.23 -4.18
C THR A 224 -2.53 -12.75 -3.19
N HIS A 225 -3.10 -11.57 -3.44
CA HIS A 225 -4.10 -10.94 -2.60
C HIS A 225 -5.31 -10.57 -3.46
N ASP A 226 -6.41 -11.28 -3.26
CA ASP A 226 -7.70 -10.83 -3.78
C ASP A 226 -8.12 -9.55 -3.06
N HIS A 227 -8.46 -8.51 -3.81
CA HIS A 227 -9.01 -7.26 -3.26
C HIS A 227 -10.45 -6.98 -3.74
N THR A 228 -11.11 -7.97 -4.35
CA THR A 228 -12.54 -7.92 -4.71
C THR A 228 -13.41 -7.79 -3.46
N ILE A 229 -12.98 -8.37 -2.33
CA ILE A 229 -13.65 -8.24 -1.01
C ILE A 229 -12.76 -7.44 -0.06
N PRO A 230 -13.15 -6.22 0.34
CA PRO A 230 -12.40 -5.44 1.31
C PRO A 230 -12.15 -6.22 2.61
N ASN A 231 -10.90 -6.18 3.10
CA ASN A 231 -10.44 -6.78 4.36
C ASN A 231 -10.19 -8.30 4.36
N LEU A 232 -10.26 -9.01 3.23
CA LEU A 232 -10.05 -10.45 3.17
C LEU A 232 -9.08 -10.84 2.05
N ASN A 233 -7.97 -11.50 2.40
CA ASN A 233 -7.06 -12.09 1.42
C ASN A 233 -7.60 -13.48 1.02
N LEU A 234 -8.27 -13.59 -0.12
CA LEU A 234 -8.62 -14.89 -0.71
C LEU A 234 -7.46 -15.44 -1.55
N PRO A 235 -7.32 -16.79 -1.67
CA PRO A 235 -6.26 -17.42 -2.47
C PRO A 235 -6.41 -17.21 -3.99
N GLY A 236 -7.52 -16.58 -4.42
CA GLY A 236 -7.71 -16.05 -5.77
C GLY A 236 -8.97 -15.18 -5.86
N GLY A 237 -9.01 -14.28 -6.83
CA GLY A 237 -10.02 -13.24 -7.01
C GLY A 237 -10.24 -12.83 -8.46
N VAL A 238 -11.24 -11.97 -8.71
CA VAL A 238 -11.49 -11.43 -10.06
C VAL A 238 -10.47 -10.34 -10.41
N LEU A 239 -9.93 -9.65 -9.41
CA LEU A 239 -8.85 -8.69 -9.52
C LEU A 239 -7.88 -8.90 -8.34
N GLU A 240 -6.60 -9.10 -8.66
CA GLU A 240 -5.60 -9.58 -7.71
C GLU A 240 -4.38 -8.65 -7.67
N ASP A 241 -3.87 -8.46 -6.47
CA ASP A 241 -2.55 -7.90 -6.25
C ASP A 241 -1.52 -9.01 -6.05
N TYR A 242 -0.31 -8.79 -6.59
CA TYR A 242 0.80 -9.71 -6.46
C TYR A 242 1.95 -9.04 -5.73
N THR A 243 2.43 -9.68 -4.67
CA THR A 243 3.51 -9.18 -3.83
C THR A 243 4.59 -10.25 -3.65
N ASN A 244 5.86 -9.84 -3.60
CA ASN A 244 6.98 -10.73 -3.28
C ASN A 244 8.19 -9.96 -2.74
N ARG A 245 9.25 -10.68 -2.36
CA ARG A 245 10.53 -10.10 -1.93
C ARG A 245 11.38 -9.69 -3.13
N GLY A 246 10.95 -8.65 -3.83
CA GLY A 246 11.70 -8.06 -4.94
C GLY A 246 12.72 -7.04 -4.47
N THR A 247 12.64 -5.83 -5.02
CA THR A 247 13.59 -4.75 -4.71
C THR A 247 13.33 -4.23 -3.30
N VAL A 248 14.33 -4.30 -2.42
CA VAL A 248 14.24 -3.68 -1.09
C VAL A 248 14.28 -2.16 -1.21
N TRP A 249 13.46 -1.48 -0.43
CA TRP A 249 13.42 -0.04 -0.31
C TRP A 249 13.34 0.33 1.18
N ASP A 250 14.24 1.21 1.61
CA ASP A 250 14.21 1.82 2.94
C ASP A 250 13.78 3.29 2.80
N PRO A 251 12.50 3.61 3.11
CA PRO A 251 11.99 4.99 3.01
C PRO A 251 12.81 6.00 3.82
N LEU A 252 13.52 5.59 4.87
CA LEU A 252 14.30 6.52 5.70
C LEU A 252 15.58 7.03 5.03
N LEU A 253 16.04 6.38 3.95
CA LEU A 253 17.27 6.76 3.27
C LEU A 253 17.10 7.98 2.35
N SER A 254 15.85 8.35 2.02
CA SER A 254 15.55 9.56 1.26
C SER A 254 14.11 10.02 1.51
N ALA A 255 13.91 10.84 2.55
CA ALA A 255 12.60 11.33 2.93
C ALA A 255 12.62 12.71 3.56
N TRP A 256 11.49 13.39 3.46
CA TRP A 256 11.18 14.53 4.32
C TRP A 256 10.52 14.10 5.62
N TYR A 257 10.68 14.91 6.66
CA TYR A 257 10.18 14.62 8.00
C TYR A 257 9.34 15.78 8.51
N TYR A 258 8.11 15.50 8.93
CA TYR A 258 7.14 16.50 9.35
C TYR A 258 6.48 16.19 10.69
N LYS A 259 6.21 17.24 11.45
CA LYS A 259 5.24 17.26 12.54
C LYS A 259 3.87 17.61 11.97
N PHE A 260 2.84 16.92 12.44
CA PHE A 260 1.45 17.28 12.19
C PHE A 260 0.79 17.70 13.51
N THR A 261 0.15 18.87 13.51
CA THR A 261 -0.62 19.38 14.64
C THR A 261 -2.11 19.29 14.33
N PRO A 262 -2.85 18.36 14.95
CA PRO A 262 -4.26 18.12 14.61
C PRO A 262 -5.20 19.30 14.87
N SER A 263 -4.99 20.04 15.96
CA SER A 263 -5.87 21.14 16.37
C SER A 263 -5.96 22.28 15.35
N THR A 264 -4.92 22.43 14.52
CA THR A 264 -4.84 23.46 13.48
C THR A 264 -4.66 22.87 12.08
N ASN A 265 -4.71 21.53 11.93
CA ASN A 265 -4.42 20.82 10.68
C ASN A 265 -3.11 21.31 10.00
N LYS A 266 -2.07 21.57 10.80
CA LYS A 266 -0.83 22.22 10.36
C LYS A 266 0.31 21.22 10.22
N PHE A 267 1.08 21.36 9.15
CA PHE A 267 2.36 20.66 8.94
C PHE A 267 3.55 21.57 9.20
N GLU A 268 4.57 21.04 9.84
CA GLU A 268 5.84 21.72 10.09
C GLU A 268 7.01 20.76 9.81
N ALA A 269 7.99 21.19 9.03
CA ALA A 269 9.18 20.39 8.78
C ALA A 269 10.07 20.32 10.03
N TYR A 270 10.62 19.14 10.35
CA TYR A 270 11.52 18.99 11.50
C TYR A 270 12.83 19.77 11.32
N ASP A 271 13.33 19.90 10.09
CA ASP A 271 14.52 20.69 9.76
C ASP A 271 14.23 22.19 9.55
N GLY A 272 12.96 22.59 9.54
CA GLY A 272 12.53 23.95 9.21
C GLY A 272 12.78 24.37 7.75
N GLN A 273 13.17 23.45 6.87
CA GLN A 273 13.52 23.71 5.47
C GLN A 273 12.61 22.97 4.48
N ALA A 274 12.19 21.74 4.79
CA ALA A 274 11.39 20.96 3.85
C ALA A 274 10.04 21.66 3.55
N PRO A 275 9.61 21.71 2.29
CA PRO A 275 8.41 22.45 1.91
C PRO A 275 7.16 21.77 2.48
N THR A 276 6.18 22.56 2.92
CA THR A 276 4.91 22.05 3.46
C THR A 276 3.71 22.31 2.55
N ALA A 277 3.85 23.18 1.54
CA ALA A 277 2.75 23.53 0.63
C ALA A 277 2.15 22.31 -0.07
N TRP A 278 2.97 21.36 -0.52
CA TRP A 278 2.48 20.13 -1.13
C TRP A 278 1.63 19.25 -0.20
N LEU A 279 1.90 19.25 1.11
CA LEU A 279 1.06 18.55 2.11
C LEU A 279 -0.31 19.23 2.24
N ASN A 280 -0.36 20.54 2.04
CA ASN A 280 -1.57 21.35 2.12
C ASN A 280 -2.37 21.38 0.81
N PHE A 281 -1.85 20.82 -0.29
CA PHE A 281 -2.60 20.73 -1.54
C PHE A 281 -3.81 19.81 -1.39
N ARG A 282 -5.01 20.37 -1.64
CA ARG A 282 -6.31 19.68 -1.48
C ARG A 282 -6.94 19.21 -2.78
N GLY A 283 -6.24 19.38 -3.90
CA GLY A 283 -6.67 18.84 -5.18
C GLY A 283 -6.31 17.37 -5.35
N ARG A 284 -6.28 16.94 -6.60
CA ARG A 284 -6.02 15.57 -7.02
C ARG A 284 -4.62 15.45 -7.60
N TRP A 285 -3.88 14.47 -7.11
CA TRP A 285 -2.56 14.09 -7.60
C TRP A 285 -2.71 13.19 -8.81
N GLY A 286 -2.85 13.79 -9.99
CA GLY A 286 -3.02 13.06 -11.24
C GLY A 286 -4.15 13.58 -12.11
N ASP A 287 -4.38 12.84 -13.20
CA ASP A 287 -5.41 13.14 -14.20
C ASP A 287 -6.81 12.99 -13.61
N GLN A 288 -7.74 13.79 -14.12
CA GLN A 288 -9.17 13.49 -14.00
C GLN A 288 -9.48 12.20 -14.76
N GLU A 289 -10.39 11.37 -14.25
CA GLU A 289 -10.83 10.14 -14.93
C GLU A 289 -11.14 10.43 -16.40
N TYR A 290 -10.53 9.67 -17.32
CA TYR A 290 -10.68 9.94 -18.75
C TYR A 290 -12.15 9.84 -19.17
N PRO A 291 -12.64 10.75 -20.04
CA PRO A 291 -14.01 10.68 -20.51
C PRO A 291 -14.21 9.44 -21.38
N GLU A 292 -15.44 8.92 -21.45
CA GLU A 292 -15.77 7.74 -22.29
C GLU A 292 -15.53 7.98 -23.79
N SER A 293 -15.44 9.23 -24.22
CA SER A 293 -15.07 9.61 -25.59
C SER A 293 -13.57 9.49 -25.88
N ASP A 294 -12.72 9.35 -24.86
CA ASP A 294 -11.28 9.12 -25.05
C ASP A 294 -11.05 7.70 -25.56
N LYS A 295 -10.33 7.54 -26.67
CA LYS A 295 -10.08 6.24 -27.32
C LYS A 295 -9.26 5.28 -26.44
N ARG A 296 -8.52 5.80 -25.46
CA ARG A 296 -7.74 5.01 -24.51
C ARG A 296 -8.61 4.50 -23.37
N GLN A 297 -9.74 5.16 -23.12
CA GLN A 297 -10.67 4.80 -22.05
C GLN A 297 -11.60 3.66 -22.50
N PHE A 298 -11.91 2.79 -21.56
CA PHE A 298 -13.13 2.01 -21.61
C PHE A 298 -13.64 1.82 -20.18
N LYS A 299 -14.95 1.68 -20.04
CA LYS A 299 -15.60 1.40 -18.77
C LYS A 299 -16.41 0.13 -18.88
N LEU A 300 -16.32 -0.71 -17.87
CA LEU A 300 -17.14 -1.91 -17.76
C LEU A 300 -17.61 -2.04 -16.31
N PHE A 301 -18.92 -2.17 -16.10
CA PHE A 301 -19.54 -2.25 -14.77
C PHE A 301 -19.14 -1.10 -13.81
N GLY A 302 -19.02 0.11 -14.35
CA GLY A 302 -18.61 1.29 -13.58
C GLY A 302 -17.12 1.37 -13.24
N GLN A 303 -16.32 0.37 -13.62
CA GLN A 303 -14.87 0.39 -13.47
C GLN A 303 -14.21 1.01 -14.70
N ALA A 304 -13.42 2.06 -14.49
CA ALA A 304 -12.69 2.76 -15.54
C ALA A 304 -11.30 2.16 -15.74
N LYS A 305 -10.86 2.06 -17.00
CA LYS A 305 -9.46 1.74 -17.30
C LYS A 305 -8.53 2.81 -16.74
N PHE A 306 -8.83 4.07 -17.03
CA PHE A 306 -8.10 5.23 -16.51
C PHE A 306 -8.98 5.99 -15.53
N SER A 307 -8.78 5.76 -14.24
CA SER A 307 -9.50 6.45 -13.16
C SER A 307 -8.82 7.77 -12.79
N GLY A 308 -9.47 8.55 -11.92
CA GLY A 308 -8.88 9.79 -11.42
C GLY A 308 -7.77 9.56 -10.40
N GLY A 309 -6.75 10.42 -10.39
CA GLY A 309 -5.71 10.44 -9.36
C GLY A 309 -6.24 10.68 -7.94
N PRO A 310 -5.53 10.22 -6.89
CA PRO A 310 -5.98 10.32 -5.50
C PRO A 310 -5.82 11.73 -4.93
N THR A 311 -6.39 11.96 -3.74
CA THR A 311 -6.01 13.13 -2.92
C THR A 311 -4.73 12.87 -2.12
N GLY A 312 -4.13 13.93 -1.59
CA GLY A 312 -2.84 13.89 -0.90
C GLY A 312 -2.85 13.36 0.54
N PRO A 313 -1.69 13.34 1.21
CA PRO A 313 -1.54 12.80 2.57
C PRO A 313 -2.46 13.40 3.62
N ALA A 314 -2.82 14.68 3.47
CA ALA A 314 -3.63 15.38 4.45
C ALA A 314 -5.10 14.93 4.49
N ASP A 315 -5.52 14.09 3.54
CA ASP A 315 -6.85 13.46 3.52
C ASP A 315 -6.81 12.02 4.08
N LYS A 316 -5.64 11.52 4.50
CA LYS A 316 -5.45 10.15 5.04
C LYS A 316 -5.80 10.04 6.53
N GLN A 317 -6.65 10.94 7.03
CA GLN A 317 -7.14 10.99 8.42
C GLN A 317 -6.01 10.92 9.47
N LEU A 318 -5.05 11.84 9.39
CA LEU A 318 -3.82 11.80 10.22
C LEU A 318 -4.07 11.86 11.73
N ASN A 319 -5.26 12.29 12.17
CA ASN A 319 -5.69 12.30 13.57
C ASN A 319 -6.79 11.28 13.90
N ARG A 320 -6.93 10.20 13.11
CA ARG A 320 -7.91 9.14 13.36
C ARG A 320 -7.82 8.58 14.77
N GLU A 321 -8.96 8.34 15.43
CA GLU A 321 -8.99 7.77 16.78
C GLU A 321 -8.40 6.35 16.79
N LYS A 322 -8.83 5.55 15.82
CA LYS A 322 -8.46 4.13 15.66
C LYS A 322 -7.28 3.97 14.72
N VAL A 323 -6.74 2.76 14.65
CA VAL A 323 -5.63 2.46 13.71
C VAL A 323 -6.14 2.41 12.26
N CYS A 324 -7.39 2.00 12.05
CA CYS A 324 -8.07 2.09 10.76
C CYS A 324 -8.72 3.47 10.58
N PRO A 325 -8.91 3.93 9.33
CA PRO A 325 -9.67 5.14 9.07
C PRO A 325 -11.16 4.97 9.41
N GLU A 326 -11.81 6.07 9.75
CA GLU A 326 -13.24 6.20 9.97
C GLU A 326 -13.94 6.38 8.62
N ASN A 327 -14.33 5.26 7.99
CA ASN A 327 -14.96 5.25 6.66
C ASN A 327 -16.20 4.32 6.60
N GLY A 328 -16.79 4.00 7.77
CA GLY A 328 -17.92 3.09 7.89
C GLY A 328 -17.57 1.60 7.82
N ARG A 329 -16.34 1.24 7.44
CA ARG A 329 -15.88 -0.17 7.43
C ARG A 329 -15.48 -0.62 8.84
N LEU A 330 -15.67 -1.90 9.12
CA LEU A 330 -15.26 -2.50 10.39
C LEU A 330 -13.74 -2.40 10.56
N CYS A 331 -13.29 -1.85 11.68
CA CYS A 331 -11.89 -1.80 12.05
C CYS A 331 -11.52 -3.04 12.87
N ILE A 332 -10.82 -3.96 12.21
CA ILE A 332 -10.31 -5.20 12.81
C ILE A 332 -8.80 -5.03 13.02
N LEU A 333 -8.36 -5.07 14.28
CA LEU A 333 -6.96 -5.18 14.64
C LEU A 333 -6.58 -6.66 14.72
N ARG A 334 -5.85 -7.14 13.71
CA ARG A 334 -5.51 -8.55 13.56
C ARG A 334 -4.29 -8.93 14.39
N SER A 335 -4.33 -10.08 15.04
CA SER A 335 -3.23 -10.62 15.85
C SER A 335 -2.46 -11.71 15.11
N ILE A 336 -2.89 -12.07 13.89
CA ILE A 336 -2.28 -13.10 13.05
C ILE A 336 -2.40 -12.75 11.56
N LEU A 337 -1.43 -13.20 10.77
CA LEU A 337 -1.43 -13.17 9.31
C LEU A 337 -2.35 -14.28 8.76
N VAL A 338 -3.26 -13.93 7.85
CA VAL A 338 -4.13 -14.89 7.12
C VAL A 338 -3.87 -14.84 5.61
N PRO A 339 -3.91 -16.00 4.89
CA PRO A 339 -4.42 -17.32 5.32
C PRO A 339 -3.45 -18.17 6.17
N ARG A 340 -4.02 -19.05 7.03
CA ARG A 340 -3.25 -19.98 7.87
C ARG A 340 -2.50 -21.01 7.01
N LYS A 341 -1.24 -21.30 7.35
CA LYS A 341 -0.61 -22.59 7.02
C LYS A 341 -0.94 -23.61 8.11
N ALA A 342 -1.22 -24.86 7.74
CA ALA A 342 -1.47 -25.93 8.71
C ALA A 342 -0.28 -26.09 9.67
N GLY A 343 -0.54 -26.14 10.99
CA GLY A 343 0.49 -26.36 12.03
C GLY A 343 0.95 -25.12 12.82
N MET A 344 0.35 -23.94 12.62
CA MET A 344 0.72 -22.70 13.34
C MET A 344 -0.11 -22.44 14.63
N ASP A 345 -0.86 -23.42 15.13
CA ASP A 345 -1.88 -23.24 16.19
C ASP A 345 -1.33 -22.98 17.61
N GLY A 346 0.00 -23.00 17.81
CA GLY A 346 0.61 -22.95 19.14
C GLY A 346 1.18 -21.61 19.63
N ALA A 347 1.20 -20.54 18.81
CA ALA A 347 2.07 -19.38 19.08
C ALA A 347 1.39 -18.07 19.52
N PHE A 348 0.05 -18.00 19.60
CA PHE A 348 -0.64 -16.71 19.73
C PHE A 348 -1.57 -16.64 20.94
N ALA A 349 -1.19 -15.83 21.93
CA ALA A 349 -1.97 -15.58 23.15
C ALA A 349 -3.07 -14.51 22.97
N GLU A 350 -2.95 -13.62 21.98
CA GLU A 350 -3.87 -12.50 21.76
C GLU A 350 -4.82 -12.78 20.57
N ARG A 351 -6.12 -12.54 20.77
CA ARG A 351 -7.16 -12.74 19.75
C ARG A 351 -7.30 -11.50 18.86
N ASP A 352 -7.86 -11.67 17.67
CA ASP A 352 -8.29 -10.54 16.83
C ASP A 352 -9.30 -9.69 17.60
N GLU A 353 -9.18 -8.37 17.46
CA GLU A 353 -9.99 -7.41 18.21
C GLU A 353 -10.75 -6.48 17.26
N VAL A 354 -12.07 -6.39 17.43
CA VAL A 354 -12.86 -5.34 16.78
C VAL A 354 -12.66 -4.06 17.58
N VAL A 355 -11.92 -3.13 17.01
CA VAL A 355 -11.59 -1.85 17.66
C VAL A 355 -12.46 -0.71 17.13
N GLY A 356 -13.44 -0.97 16.24
CA GLY A 356 -14.46 -0.02 15.82
C GLY A 356 -15.28 -0.39 14.58
N GLY A 357 -16.34 0.39 14.29
CA GLY A 357 -17.29 0.20 13.17
C GLY A 357 -18.74 0.18 13.65
N THR A 358 -19.70 0.53 12.78
CA THR A 358 -21.15 0.62 13.12
C THR A 358 -21.99 -0.60 12.74
N GLU A 359 -21.39 -1.65 12.17
CA GLU A 359 -22.12 -2.90 11.86
C GLU A 359 -21.48 -4.14 12.51
N GLY A 360 -22.30 -4.89 13.24
CA GLY A 360 -22.16 -6.35 13.31
C GLY A 360 -21.37 -6.97 14.46
N LYS A 361 -21.74 -6.71 15.74
CA LYS A 361 -21.36 -7.62 16.84
C LYS A 361 -21.85 -9.07 16.62
N GLU A 362 -22.86 -9.28 15.76
CA GLU A 362 -23.38 -10.60 15.36
C GLU A 362 -22.58 -11.29 14.23
N VAL A 363 -21.82 -10.54 13.45
CA VAL A 363 -21.03 -11.08 12.33
C VAL A 363 -19.86 -11.91 12.89
N LEU A 364 -19.16 -11.43 13.93
CA LEU A 364 -18.05 -12.19 14.52
C LEU A 364 -18.46 -13.56 15.09
N SER A 365 -19.65 -13.68 15.69
CA SER A 365 -20.13 -14.96 16.24
C SER A 365 -20.44 -16.00 15.17
N LYS A 366 -20.88 -15.57 13.97
CA LYS A 366 -21.15 -16.46 12.84
C LYS A 366 -19.88 -16.80 12.04
N TRP A 367 -18.92 -15.88 11.96
CA TRP A 367 -17.66 -16.07 11.23
C TRP A 367 -16.61 -16.92 11.98
N ILE A 368 -16.59 -16.88 13.31
CA ILE A 368 -15.76 -17.80 14.13
C ILE A 368 -16.15 -19.27 13.89
N VAL A 369 -17.38 -19.53 13.43
CA VAL A 369 -17.88 -20.88 13.10
C VAL A 369 -17.42 -21.34 11.70
N CYS A 370 -17.35 -20.47 10.67
CA CYS A 370 -16.77 -20.82 9.35
C CYS A 370 -15.27 -21.17 9.50
N ILE A 371 -14.50 -20.47 10.36
CA ILE A 371 -13.06 -20.78 10.61
C ILE A 371 -12.87 -22.15 11.30
N ARG A 372 -13.85 -22.63 12.09
CA ARG A 372 -13.80 -23.97 12.70
C ARG A 372 -14.14 -25.10 11.73
N HIS A 373 -14.94 -24.86 10.70
CA HIS A 373 -15.42 -25.92 9.78
C HIS A 373 -14.47 -26.17 8.59
N GLN A 374 -13.46 -25.33 8.37
CA GLN A 374 -12.44 -25.54 7.34
C GLN A 374 -11.54 -26.78 7.58
N TYR A 375 -11.73 -27.49 8.70
CA TYR A 375 -10.89 -28.63 9.11
C TYR A 375 -11.66 -29.95 9.31
N SER A 376 -12.91 -30.07 8.86
CA SER A 376 -13.65 -31.36 8.90
C SER A 376 -13.56 -32.19 7.61
N GLY A 377 -12.64 -31.88 6.70
CA GLY A 377 -12.30 -32.75 5.56
C GLY A 377 -13.23 -32.70 4.34
N PHE A 378 -14.01 -31.63 4.15
CA PHE A 378 -14.78 -31.41 2.92
C PHE A 378 -13.96 -30.69 1.83
N SER A 379 -14.29 -30.95 0.56
CA SER A 379 -13.63 -30.30 -0.58
C SER A 379 -13.83 -28.79 -0.55
N THR A 380 -12.78 -28.06 -0.92
CA THR A 380 -12.67 -26.59 -0.87
C THR A 380 -13.76 -25.86 -1.67
N GLU A 381 -14.32 -26.50 -2.69
CA GLU A 381 -15.37 -25.93 -3.54
C GLU A 381 -16.74 -25.88 -2.84
N VAL A 382 -17.08 -26.86 -2.00
CA VAL A 382 -18.38 -26.91 -1.29
C VAL A 382 -18.41 -25.95 -0.11
N LEU A 383 -17.26 -25.73 0.55
CA LEU A 383 -17.14 -24.81 1.69
C LEU A 383 -17.13 -23.33 1.28
N ALA A 384 -16.54 -23.00 0.12
CA ALA A 384 -16.60 -21.66 -0.44
C ALA A 384 -18.03 -21.29 -0.83
N GLN A 385 -18.77 -22.23 -1.43
CA GLN A 385 -20.17 -22.05 -1.80
C GLN A 385 -21.07 -21.84 -0.56
N ALA A 386 -20.82 -22.56 0.54
CA ALA A 386 -21.59 -22.42 1.77
C ALA A 386 -21.37 -21.10 2.53
N CYS A 387 -20.14 -20.58 2.63
CA CYS A 387 -19.89 -19.28 3.29
C CYS A 387 -20.32 -18.08 2.38
N VAL A 388 -20.42 -18.27 1.05
CA VAL A 388 -20.98 -17.26 0.11
C VAL A 388 -22.52 -17.28 0.13
N ASP A 389 -23.15 -18.46 0.18
CA ASP A 389 -24.60 -18.59 0.09
C ASP A 389 -25.37 -18.01 1.30
N GLU A 390 -24.72 -17.87 2.47
CA GLU A 390 -25.33 -17.26 3.68
C GLU A 390 -25.02 -15.76 3.86
N SER A 391 -24.11 -15.16 3.07
CA SER A 391 -23.71 -13.75 3.24
C SER A 391 -24.13 -12.81 2.10
N MET A 392 -24.73 -13.35 1.04
CA MET A 392 -24.95 -12.61 -0.20
C MET A 392 -26.28 -13.00 -0.86
N ASP A 393 -27.35 -12.25 -0.57
CA ASP A 393 -28.60 -12.36 -1.34
C ASP A 393 -28.57 -11.48 -2.61
N ASP A 394 -27.70 -10.46 -2.68
CA ASP A 394 -27.69 -9.48 -3.80
C ASP A 394 -26.65 -9.74 -4.92
N THR A 395 -25.67 -10.62 -4.72
CA THR A 395 -24.58 -10.86 -5.70
C THR A 395 -24.75 -12.14 -6.53
N LYS A 396 -25.75 -12.98 -6.21
CA LYS A 396 -26.01 -14.22 -6.95
C LYS A 396 -26.49 -13.98 -8.39
N SER A 397 -27.13 -12.84 -8.67
CA SER A 397 -27.60 -12.55 -10.04
C SER A 397 -26.46 -12.28 -11.02
N THR A 398 -25.37 -11.65 -10.54
CA THR A 398 -24.28 -11.16 -11.39
C THR A 398 -23.30 -12.26 -11.80
N LEU A 399 -23.02 -13.22 -10.91
CA LEU A 399 -22.12 -14.34 -11.22
C LEU A 399 -22.79 -15.43 -12.09
N SER A 400 -24.11 -15.63 -11.94
CA SER A 400 -24.85 -16.59 -12.76
C SER A 400 -24.95 -16.19 -14.24
N GLU A 401 -24.88 -14.90 -14.57
CA GLU A 401 -24.89 -14.45 -15.97
C GLU A 401 -23.53 -14.63 -16.66
N LEU A 402 -22.43 -14.54 -15.91
CA LEU A 402 -21.06 -14.76 -16.41
C LEU A 402 -20.79 -16.21 -16.80
N LEU A 403 -21.43 -17.19 -16.16
CA LEU A 403 -21.25 -18.62 -16.45
C LEU A 403 -22.19 -19.15 -17.55
N LYS A 404 -23.08 -18.32 -18.09
CA LYS A 404 -24.07 -18.70 -19.12
C LYS A 404 -23.74 -18.13 -20.51
N ARG A 405 -22.61 -17.44 -20.67
CA ARG A 405 -22.09 -16.93 -21.95
C ARG A 405 -20.65 -17.38 -22.10
#